data_AF-A0A2W6SJB4-F1
#
_entry.id   AF-A0A2W6SJB4-F1
#
_cell.length_a   1.000
_cell.length_b   1.000
_cell.length_c   1.000
_cell.angle_alpha   90.00
_cell.angle_beta   90.00
_cell.angle_gamma   90.00
#
_symmetry.space_group_name_H-M   'P 1'
#
loop_
_entity.id
_entity.type
_entity.pdbx_description
1 polymer ?
#
loop_
_entity_poly.entity_id
_entity_poly.type
_entity_poly.pdbx_seq_one_letter_code
_entity_poly.pdbx_strand_id
1 'polypeptide(L)'
;IFNIKNLDFFEQRLKCFKIQNEFDIICHKVASEAFALYSEYPNTTIFRNKPSSEENPHDDDYSNKAISMDMYISFVANTKGCLYNNIEDSINAEFNEYGSIEEPTIYLPINGTEIPKADFDFEYRLFALMEKLHQVLTCKKLE
;
A
#
# COMPACT_ATOMS: atom_id res chain seq x y z
N ILE A 1 -9.04 -7.67 -0.73
CA ILE A 1 -8.81 -9.08 -0.30
C ILE A 1 -9.55 -9.99 -1.29
N PHE A 2 -8.86 -10.92 -1.97
CA PHE A 2 -9.48 -11.76 -3.02
C PHE A 2 -10.51 -12.79 -2.51
N ASN A 3 -10.49 -13.10 -1.20
CA ASN A 3 -11.44 -14.02 -0.58
C ASN A 3 -11.78 -13.54 0.84
N ILE A 4 -13.04 -13.21 1.10
CA ILE A 4 -13.50 -12.66 2.39
C ILE A 4 -13.20 -13.60 3.57
N LYS A 5 -13.15 -14.92 3.33
CA LYS A 5 -12.78 -15.92 4.34
C LYS A 5 -11.38 -15.71 4.90
N ASN A 6 -10.48 -15.06 4.14
CA ASN A 6 -9.14 -14.75 4.64
C ASN A 6 -9.20 -13.82 5.85
N LEU A 7 -10.15 -12.89 5.87
CA LEU A 7 -10.33 -11.95 6.98
C LEU A 7 -10.92 -12.67 8.20
N ASP A 8 -11.89 -13.57 8.01
CA ASP A 8 -12.45 -14.42 9.08
C ASP A 8 -11.37 -15.28 9.75
N PHE A 9 -10.55 -15.98 8.96
CA PHE A 9 -9.44 -16.76 9.50
C PHE A 9 -8.37 -15.89 10.14
N PHE A 10 -8.17 -14.66 9.65
CA PHE A 10 -7.23 -13.73 10.24
C PHE A 10 -7.67 -13.27 11.62
N GLU A 11 -8.97 -12.98 11.79
CA GLU A 11 -9.57 -12.69 13.08
C GLU A 11 -9.37 -13.84 14.07
N GLN A 12 -9.62 -15.08 13.65
CA GLN A 12 -9.41 -16.26 14.49
C GLN A 12 -7.95 -16.40 14.92
N ARG A 13 -7.00 -16.19 14.01
CA ARG A 13 -5.57 -16.21 14.33
C ARG A 13 -5.21 -15.11 15.33
N LEU A 14 -5.74 -13.90 15.18
CA LEU A 14 -5.52 -12.78 16.11
C LEU A 14 -6.05 -13.07 17.51
N LYS A 15 -7.23 -13.69 17.62
CA LYS A 15 -7.84 -14.07 18.92
C LYS A 15 -7.07 -15.18 19.63
N CYS A 16 -6.53 -16.14 18.86
CA CYS A 16 -5.81 -17.29 19.41
C CYS A 16 -4.31 -17.03 19.63
N PHE A 17 -3.77 -15.89 19.16
CA PHE A 17 -2.36 -15.56 19.30
C PHE A 17 -1.98 -15.32 20.76
N LYS A 18 -0.95 -16.03 21.24
CA LYS A 18 -0.46 -15.91 22.62
C LYS A 18 0.79 -15.06 22.64
N ILE A 19 0.69 -13.89 23.26
CA ILE A 19 1.80 -12.95 23.45
C ILE A 19 2.76 -13.52 24.50
N GLN A 20 4.05 -13.59 24.17
CA GLN A 20 5.09 -14.08 25.08
C GLN A 20 6.14 -13.01 25.41
N ASN A 21 6.37 -12.05 24.50
CA ASN A 21 7.38 -11.01 24.65
C ASN A 21 6.88 -9.66 24.09
N GLU A 22 7.70 -8.62 24.25
CA GLU A 22 7.38 -7.28 23.75
C GLU A 22 7.28 -7.23 22.22
N PHE A 23 8.11 -7.98 21.51
CA PHE A 23 8.02 -8.10 20.05
C PHE A 23 6.67 -8.67 19.59
N ASP A 24 6.13 -9.65 20.32
CA ASP A 24 4.81 -10.22 20.06
C ASP A 24 3.70 -9.18 20.28
N ILE A 25 3.85 -8.28 21.26
CA ILE A 25 2.91 -7.16 21.47
C ILE A 25 2.92 -6.24 20.26
N ILE A 26 4.10 -5.88 19.74
CA ILE A 26 4.24 -5.03 18.57
C ILE A 26 3.63 -5.72 17.33
N CYS A 27 3.94 -7.00 17.11
CA CYS A 27 3.37 -7.79 16.02
C CYS A 27 1.84 -7.86 16.09
N HIS A 28 1.31 -8.15 17.29
CA HIS A 28 -0.13 -8.26 17.51
C HIS A 28 -0.83 -6.94 17.29
N LYS A 29 -0.23 -5.82 17.69
CA LYS A 29 -0.74 -4.46 17.44
C LYS A 29 -0.83 -4.17 15.94
N VAL A 30 0.25 -4.38 15.19
CA VAL A 30 0.27 -4.16 13.73
C VAL A 30 -0.78 -5.05 13.04
N ALA A 31 -0.85 -6.32 13.40
CA ALA A 31 -1.83 -7.24 12.83
C ALA A 31 -3.28 -6.86 13.18
N SER A 32 -3.53 -6.36 14.40
CA SER A 32 -4.85 -5.88 14.82
C SER A 32 -5.28 -4.60 14.10
N GLU A 33 -4.37 -3.65 13.91
CA GLU A 33 -4.62 -2.43 13.12
C GLU A 33 -4.92 -2.78 11.65
N ALA A 34 -4.19 -3.74 11.07
CA ALA A 34 -4.45 -4.27 9.73
C ALA A 34 -5.86 -4.86 9.63
N PHE A 35 -6.23 -5.72 10.59
CA PHE A 35 -7.56 -6.32 10.63
C PHE A 35 -8.67 -5.27 10.74
N ALA A 36 -8.49 -4.27 11.61
CA ALA A 36 -9.46 -3.19 11.78
C ALA A 36 -9.64 -2.40 10.47
N LEU A 37 -8.54 -2.02 9.80
CA LEU A 37 -8.57 -1.30 8.53
C LEU A 37 -9.34 -2.09 7.44
N TYR A 38 -9.02 -3.37 7.25
CA TYR A 38 -9.69 -4.20 6.24
C TYR A 38 -11.11 -4.63 6.62
N SER A 39 -11.48 -4.56 7.90
CA SER A 39 -12.87 -4.77 8.35
C SER A 39 -13.74 -3.55 8.10
N GLU A 40 -13.16 -2.35 8.27
CA GLU A 40 -13.83 -1.07 7.99
C GLU A 40 -13.96 -0.81 6.48
N TYR A 41 -12.96 -1.24 5.71
CA TYR A 41 -12.88 -1.05 4.26
C TYR A 41 -12.81 -2.38 3.49
N PRO A 42 -13.86 -3.23 3.54
CA PRO A 42 -13.80 -4.61 3.03
C PRO A 42 -13.64 -4.71 1.51
N ASN A 43 -14.13 -3.72 0.77
CA ASN A 43 -14.11 -3.68 -0.70
C ASN A 43 -13.13 -2.64 -1.27
N THR A 44 -12.31 -2.02 -0.41
CA THR A 44 -11.36 -0.99 -0.83
C THR A 44 -10.01 -1.60 -1.20
N THR A 45 -9.35 -0.97 -2.17
CA THR A 45 -7.95 -1.24 -2.51
C THR A 45 -7.17 0.06 -2.45
N ILE A 46 -5.84 -0.02 -2.43
CA ILE A 46 -4.95 1.15 -2.52
C ILE A 46 -5.13 1.93 -3.84
N PHE A 47 -5.76 1.30 -4.83
CA PHE A 47 -6.04 1.88 -6.14
C PHE A 47 -7.42 2.52 -6.23
N ARG A 48 -8.17 2.66 -5.11
CA ARG A 48 -9.49 3.29 -5.09
C ARG A 48 -9.49 4.68 -5.72
N ASN A 49 -8.46 5.47 -5.42
CA ASN A 49 -8.28 6.83 -5.93
C ASN A 49 -7.22 6.90 -7.03
N LYS A 50 -7.01 5.81 -7.80
CA LYS A 50 -6.12 5.83 -8.96
C LYS A 50 -6.68 6.80 -10.01
N PRO A 51 -5.88 7.73 -10.58
CA PRO A 51 -6.34 8.59 -11.65
C PRO A 51 -6.85 7.77 -12.82
N SER A 52 -8.06 8.08 -13.32
CA SER A 52 -8.53 7.50 -14.57
C SER A 52 -8.16 8.42 -15.74
N SER A 53 -7.72 7.84 -16.85
CA SER A 53 -7.41 8.61 -18.07
C SER A 53 -8.63 9.32 -18.66
N GLU A 54 -9.85 8.89 -18.27
CA GLU A 54 -11.11 9.54 -18.65
C GLU A 54 -11.41 10.81 -17.82
N GLU A 55 -10.84 10.93 -16.61
CA GLU A 55 -11.06 12.07 -15.70
C GLU A 55 -10.05 13.20 -15.85
N ASN A 56 -8.94 12.97 -16.57
CA ASN A 56 -7.95 14.00 -16.88
C ASN A 56 -8.05 14.45 -18.35
N PRO A 57 -8.92 15.42 -18.69
CA PRO A 57 -9.07 15.95 -20.05
C PRO A 57 -7.85 16.71 -20.59
N HIS A 58 -6.75 16.74 -19.83
CA HIS A 58 -5.45 17.31 -20.23
C HIS A 58 -4.37 16.24 -20.43
N ASP A 59 -4.70 14.96 -20.27
CA ASP A 59 -3.78 13.84 -20.46
C ASP A 59 -3.71 13.44 -21.94
N ASP A 60 -3.25 14.36 -22.79
CA ASP A 60 -2.97 14.10 -24.21
C ASP A 60 -1.63 13.33 -24.40
N ASP A 61 -0.93 13.03 -23.31
CA ASP A 61 0.42 12.50 -23.33
C ASP A 61 0.46 10.97 -23.30
N TYR A 62 -0.08 10.36 -24.35
CA TYR A 62 0.12 8.94 -24.66
C TYR A 62 1.61 8.54 -24.80
N SER A 63 2.54 9.50 -24.75
CA SER A 63 3.97 9.30 -25.01
C SER A 63 4.84 9.18 -23.75
N ASN A 64 4.41 9.73 -22.61
CA ASN A 64 5.14 9.61 -21.35
C ASN A 64 4.61 8.44 -20.53
N LYS A 65 5.41 7.38 -20.42
CA LYS A 65 5.14 6.33 -19.45
C LYS A 65 5.17 6.95 -18.05
N ALA A 66 4.12 6.74 -17.27
CA ALA A 66 4.07 7.08 -15.85
C ALA A 66 4.45 5.86 -15.00
N ILE A 67 5.18 6.07 -13.90
CA ILE A 67 5.34 5.03 -12.88
C ILE A 67 3.97 4.85 -12.23
N SER A 68 3.33 3.73 -12.54
CA SER A 68 1.96 3.47 -12.10
C SER A 68 1.90 3.05 -10.65
N MET A 69 0.76 3.29 -9.99
CA MET A 69 0.59 3.00 -8.56
C MET A 69 0.86 1.53 -8.19
N ASP A 70 0.64 0.59 -9.11
CA ASP A 70 0.91 -0.83 -8.91
C ASP A 70 2.40 -1.18 -8.87
N MET A 71 3.28 -0.27 -9.34
CA MET A 71 4.73 -0.42 -9.28
C MET A 71 5.34 0.06 -7.95
N TYR A 72 4.55 0.69 -7.06
CA TYR A 72 5.07 1.30 -5.82
C TYR A 72 5.47 0.29 -4.77
N ILE A 73 4.86 -0.90 -4.77
CA ILE A 73 4.98 -1.85 -3.68
C ILE A 73 5.45 -3.19 -4.23
N SER A 74 6.62 -3.61 -3.78
CA SER A 74 7.16 -4.94 -4.04
C SER A 74 7.79 -5.52 -2.78
N PHE A 75 7.92 -6.85 -2.73
CA PHE A 75 8.54 -7.57 -1.63
C PHE A 75 9.84 -8.21 -2.11
N VAL A 76 10.92 -8.01 -1.35
CA VAL A 76 12.22 -8.62 -1.62
C VAL A 76 12.62 -9.50 -0.44
N ALA A 77 13.28 -10.62 -0.71
CA ALA A 77 13.72 -11.54 0.33
C ALA A 77 14.87 -10.98 1.19
N ASN A 78 15.76 -10.19 0.58
CA ASN A 78 16.91 -9.57 1.25
C ASN A 78 17.33 -8.29 0.51
N THR A 79 17.82 -7.32 1.27
CA THR A 79 18.33 -6.02 0.77
C THR A 79 19.86 -5.98 0.74
N LYS A 80 20.51 -7.15 0.65
CA LYS A 80 21.97 -7.29 0.67
C LYS A 80 22.46 -8.22 -0.43
N GLY A 81 23.63 -7.89 -0.97
CA GLY A 81 24.35 -8.72 -1.94
C GLY A 81 24.10 -8.34 -3.39
N CYS A 82 24.88 -8.95 -4.28
CA CYS A 82 24.93 -8.61 -5.70
C CYS A 82 23.56 -8.69 -6.39
N LEU A 83 22.73 -9.68 -6.04
CA LEU A 83 21.41 -9.82 -6.64
C LEU A 83 20.49 -8.63 -6.34
N TYR A 84 20.44 -8.18 -5.08
CA TYR A 84 19.62 -7.03 -4.71
C TYR A 84 20.12 -5.77 -5.42
N ASN A 85 21.43 -5.53 -5.40
CA ASN A 85 22.02 -4.36 -6.06
C ASN A 85 21.70 -4.33 -7.56
N ASN A 86 21.80 -5.47 -8.26
CA ASN A 86 21.45 -5.53 -9.68
C ASN A 86 19.97 -5.24 -9.94
N ILE A 87 19.08 -5.70 -9.06
CA ILE A 87 17.64 -5.42 -9.16
C ILE A 87 17.38 -3.92 -8.92
N GLU A 88 17.98 -3.34 -7.89
CA GLU A 88 17.90 -1.92 -7.57
C GLU A 88 18.40 -1.05 -8.73
N ASP A 89 19.57 -1.36 -9.29
CA ASP A 89 20.14 -0.66 -10.45
C ASP A 89 19.22 -0.76 -11.67
N SER A 90 18.64 -1.94 -11.92
CA SER A 90 17.73 -2.16 -13.05
C SER A 90 16.43 -1.38 -12.90
N ILE A 91 15.83 -1.37 -11.70
CA ILE A 91 14.62 -0.61 -11.40
C ILE A 91 14.89 0.88 -11.56
N ASN A 92 15.99 1.39 -11.00
CA ASN A 92 16.34 2.80 -11.11
C ASN A 92 16.59 3.22 -12.56
N ALA A 93 17.27 2.38 -13.35
CA ALA A 93 17.47 2.63 -14.77
C ALA A 93 16.14 2.67 -15.53
N GLU A 94 15.21 1.76 -15.22
CA GLU A 94 13.89 1.76 -15.83
C GLU A 94 13.09 3.00 -15.43
N PHE A 95 13.02 3.30 -14.12
CA PHE A 95 12.24 4.41 -13.56
C PHE A 95 12.71 5.79 -14.03
N ASN A 96 14.00 5.95 -14.35
CA ASN A 96 14.53 7.18 -14.95
C ASN A 96 14.00 7.47 -16.36
N GLU A 97 13.45 6.47 -17.06
CA GLU A 97 12.84 6.64 -18.39
C GLU A 97 11.36 7.07 -18.31
N TYR A 98 10.76 7.11 -17.12
CA TYR A 98 9.39 7.53 -16.91
C TYR A 98 9.31 9.05 -16.70
N GLY A 99 8.36 9.70 -17.36
CA GLY A 99 8.21 11.16 -17.34
C GLY A 99 7.36 11.69 -16.17
N SER A 100 6.65 10.80 -15.48
CA SER A 100 5.71 11.14 -14.41
C SER A 100 5.46 9.97 -13.46
N ILE A 101 4.76 10.25 -12.36
CA ILE A 101 4.43 9.31 -11.29
C ILE A 101 2.93 9.44 -10.97
N GLU A 102 2.17 8.33 -10.95
CA GLU A 102 0.71 8.33 -10.71
C GLU A 102 0.33 8.49 -9.23
N GLU A 103 -0.11 9.65 -8.76
CA GLU A 103 -0.52 9.82 -7.36
C GLU A 103 -2.03 9.57 -7.12
N PRO A 104 -2.44 9.07 -5.93
CA PRO A 104 -3.85 9.03 -5.55
C PRO A 104 -4.49 10.42 -5.68
N THR A 105 -5.53 10.55 -6.50
CA THR A 105 -6.09 11.85 -6.88
C THR A 105 -7.62 11.86 -6.70
N ILE A 106 -8.15 12.98 -6.20
CA ILE A 106 -9.60 13.22 -6.05
C ILE A 106 -9.95 14.50 -6.81
N TYR A 107 -10.88 14.41 -7.75
CA TYR A 107 -11.39 15.54 -8.51
C TYR A 107 -12.67 16.09 -7.89
N LEU A 108 -12.68 17.38 -7.56
CA LEU A 108 -13.84 18.06 -6.98
C LEU A 108 -14.48 19.01 -8.02
N PRO A 109 -15.74 18.80 -8.44
CA PRO A 109 -16.40 19.67 -9.38
C PRO A 109 -16.73 21.00 -8.71
N ILE A 110 -16.38 22.09 -9.38
CA ILE A 110 -16.64 23.45 -8.91
C ILE A 110 -18.15 23.76 -8.87
N ASN A 111 -18.96 23.00 -9.62
CA ASN A 111 -20.40 23.23 -9.80
C ASN A 111 -21.30 22.80 -8.62
N GLY A 112 -20.74 22.45 -7.46
CA GLY A 112 -21.50 22.24 -6.23
C GLY A 112 -22.34 20.95 -6.18
N THR A 113 -22.17 20.03 -7.12
CA THR A 113 -22.70 18.67 -7.00
C THR A 113 -21.95 17.92 -5.91
N GLU A 114 -22.67 17.50 -4.87
CA GLU A 114 -22.12 16.64 -3.82
C GLU A 114 -21.68 15.29 -4.43
N ILE A 115 -20.38 15.05 -4.46
CA ILE A 115 -19.84 13.71 -4.67
C ILE A 115 -19.84 13.01 -3.31
N PRO A 116 -20.11 11.69 -3.23
CA PRO A 116 -19.83 10.91 -2.03
C PRO A 116 -18.44 11.23 -1.51
N LYS A 117 -18.30 11.39 -0.19
CA LYS A 117 -17.07 11.80 0.51
C LYS A 117 -15.87 10.99 0.03
N ALA A 118 -15.17 11.50 -0.98
CA ALA A 118 -13.91 10.97 -1.42
C ALA A 118 -12.86 11.50 -0.42
N ASP A 119 -12.17 10.58 0.23
CA ASP A 119 -11.10 10.87 1.17
C ASP A 119 -9.91 9.96 0.87
N PHE A 120 -8.83 10.18 1.62
CA PHE A 120 -7.62 9.37 1.58
C PHE A 120 -7.40 8.59 2.88
N ASP A 121 -8.43 8.40 3.72
CA ASP A 121 -8.27 7.79 5.05
C ASP A 121 -7.67 6.39 4.96
N PHE A 122 -8.17 5.58 4.02
CA PHE A 122 -7.67 4.23 3.79
C PHE A 122 -6.19 4.23 3.37
N GLU A 123 -5.82 5.06 2.39
CA GLU A 123 -4.46 5.17 1.87
C GLU A 123 -3.48 5.61 2.97
N TYR A 124 -3.81 6.66 3.71
CA TYR A 124 -2.98 7.14 4.83
C TYR A 124 -2.76 6.07 5.89
N ARG A 125 -3.83 5.38 6.30
CA ARG A 125 -3.74 4.31 7.31
C ARG A 125 -2.97 3.10 6.79
N LEU A 126 -3.14 2.74 5.52
CA LEU A 126 -2.42 1.64 4.89
C LEU A 126 -0.92 1.92 4.82
N PHE A 127 -0.50 3.11 4.37
CA PHE A 127 0.92 3.47 4.31
C PHE A 127 1.55 3.54 5.71
N ALA A 128 0.85 4.10 6.70
CA ALA A 128 1.31 4.10 8.08
C ALA A 128 1.46 2.66 8.63
N LEU A 129 0.57 1.76 8.25
CA LEU A 129 0.63 0.34 8.63
C LEU A 129 1.80 -0.38 7.95
N MET A 130 2.09 -0.07 6.68
CA MET A 130 3.25 -0.63 5.96
C MET A 130 4.56 -0.22 6.62
N GLU A 131 4.69 1.02 7.06
CA GLU A 131 5.87 1.48 7.79
C GLU A 131 6.05 0.72 9.12
N LYS A 132 4.96 0.54 9.87
CA LYS A 132 5.00 -0.28 11.10
C LYS A 132 5.37 -1.74 10.81
N LEU A 133 4.85 -2.32 9.73
CA LEU A 133 5.20 -3.67 9.31
C LEU A 133 6.69 -3.77 8.94
N HIS A 134 7.21 -2.79 8.19
CA HIS A 134 8.62 -2.71 7.84
C HIS A 134 9.51 -2.66 9.09
N GLN A 135 9.14 -1.86 10.09
CA GLN A 135 9.84 -1.80 11.37
C GLN A 135 9.83 -3.17 12.07
N VAL A 136 8.68 -3.86 12.15
CA VAL A 136 8.60 -5.21 12.73
C VAL A 136 9.52 -6.21 12.01
N LEU A 137 9.55 -6.16 10.68
CA LEU A 137 10.37 -7.08 9.87
C LEU A 137 11.87 -6.80 9.96
N THR A 138 12.27 -5.54 10.19
CA THR A 138 13.68 -5.14 10.25
C THR A 138 14.25 -5.13 11.67
N CYS A 139 13.44 -4.84 12.70
CA CYS A 139 13.84 -4.90 14.09
C CYS A 139 14.28 -6.30 14.54
N LYS A 140 13.84 -7.37 13.85
CA LYS A 140 14.28 -8.74 14.14
C LYS A 140 15.75 -9.05 13.80
N LYS A 141 16.51 -8.10 13.26
CA LYS A 141 17.94 -8.27 12.89
C LYS A 141 18.94 -7.97 14.02
N LEU A 142 18.50 -7.80 15.27
CA LEU A 142 19.38 -7.39 16.40
C LEU A 142 19.56 -8.43 17.52
N GLU A 143 19.15 -9.68 17.32
CA GLU A 143 19.53 -10.83 18.18
C GLU A 143 20.26 -11.89 17.35
#